data_AF-A0A6L4WPC0-F1
#
_entry.id   AF-A0A6L4WPC0-F1
#
_cell.length_a   1.000
_cell.length_b   1.000
_cell.length_c   1.000
_cell.angle_alpha   90.00
_cell.angle_beta   90.00
_cell.angle_gamma   90.00
#
_symmetry.space_group_name_H-M   'P 1'
#
loop_
_entity.id
_entity.type
_entity.pdbx_description
1 polymer ?
#
loop_
_entity_poly.entity_id
_entity_poly.type
_entity_poly.pdbx_seq_one_letter_code
_entity_poly.pdbx_strand_id
1 'polypeptide(L)'
;MKRLQAQLSLIISVLQASFISLVPYYILYSFILLSIELAKSFIDFGPSFNIQDLNNLSSLINGILPVLINISISYHLVNLYYTSINKLLTIVLSLLVYLSVDLLLNVKDINSYVFPNSFIMAIIIPIFISFTISKIMIIFEKYENDLKSSLSNNISSAIVYILPFIITFFISISFFYFLGISINLDSGIEIFTKSSEEALLFLRILISNLLWFFGIHGINFFDAIVNIDILDNFAYANLTYKELFNLFVIFGGSGAGLSLVIAIFFASKDKHISFVGKASLPFVFFNINEILIFGIPIFMNFSLLIPFVLVPVINCILSLFFYLTMI
;
A
#
# COMPACT_ATOMS: atom_id res chain seq x y z
N MET A 1 -28.14 2.41 11.24
CA MET A 1 -27.71 1.88 9.93
C MET A 1 -27.27 2.97 8.94
N LYS A 2 -28.14 3.91 8.55
CA LYS A 2 -27.80 4.99 7.58
C LYS A 2 -26.58 5.86 7.94
N ARG A 3 -26.42 6.23 9.22
CA ARG A 3 -25.28 7.05 9.70
C ARG A 3 -23.95 6.29 9.61
N LEU A 4 -23.95 5.00 9.90
CA LEU A 4 -22.75 4.15 9.82
C LEU A 4 -22.33 3.93 8.37
N GLN A 5 -23.31 3.71 7.47
CA GLN A 5 -23.08 3.61 6.03
C GLN A 5 -22.48 4.90 5.46
N ALA A 6 -22.99 6.06 5.87
CA ALA A 6 -22.46 7.36 5.45
C ALA A 6 -21.02 7.61 5.93
N GLN A 7 -20.68 7.20 7.16
CA GLN A 7 -19.32 7.30 7.68
C GLN A 7 -18.36 6.35 6.95
N LEU A 8 -18.80 5.13 6.67
CA LEU A 8 -18.01 4.14 5.94
C LEU A 8 -17.73 4.61 4.49
N SER A 9 -18.75 5.11 3.79
CA SER A 9 -18.59 5.65 2.44
C SER A 9 -17.63 6.83 2.42
N LEU A 10 -17.63 7.65 3.48
CA LEU A 10 -16.74 8.79 3.60
C LEU A 10 -15.29 8.35 3.80
N ILE A 11 -15.01 7.40 4.70
CA ILE A 11 -13.65 6.86 4.89
C ILE A 11 -13.13 6.25 3.59
N ILE A 12 -13.97 5.47 2.87
CA ILE A 12 -13.61 4.91 1.56
C ILE A 12 -13.25 6.02 0.57
N SER A 13 -14.05 7.09 0.49
CA SER A 13 -13.76 8.21 -0.42
C SER A 13 -12.46 8.93 -0.08
N VAL A 14 -12.13 9.05 1.21
CA VAL A 14 -10.88 9.65 1.67
C VAL A 14 -9.69 8.77 1.28
N LEU A 15 -9.76 7.46 1.53
CA LEU A 15 -8.72 6.53 1.12
C LEU A 15 -8.54 6.56 -0.41
N GLN A 16 -9.63 6.57 -1.18
CA GLN A 16 -9.60 6.77 -2.63
C GLN A 16 -8.87 8.04 -3.04
N ALA A 17 -9.24 9.19 -2.48
CA ALA A 17 -8.57 10.44 -2.79
C ALA A 17 -7.06 10.40 -2.44
N SER A 18 -6.71 9.79 -1.30
CA SER A 18 -5.33 9.69 -0.85
C SER A 18 -4.45 8.88 -1.80
N PHE A 19 -4.87 7.67 -2.17
CA PHE A 19 -4.10 6.85 -3.11
C PHE A 19 -4.08 7.45 -4.53
N ILE A 20 -5.18 8.06 -4.99
CA ILE A 20 -5.22 8.76 -6.29
C ILE A 20 -4.22 9.91 -6.32
N SER A 21 -4.06 10.66 -5.21
CA SER A 21 -3.10 11.76 -5.14
C SER A 21 -1.64 11.31 -5.32
N LEU A 22 -1.35 10.01 -5.10
CA LEU A 22 -0.03 9.41 -5.25
C LEU A 22 0.21 8.75 -6.61
N VAL A 23 -0.75 8.82 -7.55
CA VAL A 23 -0.59 8.29 -8.92
C VAL A 23 0.69 8.79 -9.62
N PRO A 24 1.08 10.08 -9.55
CA PRO A 24 2.34 10.54 -10.13
C PRO A 24 3.57 9.83 -9.56
N TYR A 25 3.56 9.54 -8.24
CA TYR A 25 4.62 8.77 -7.59
C TYR A 25 4.64 7.33 -8.12
N TYR A 26 3.48 6.67 -8.22
CA TYR A 26 3.42 5.29 -8.72
C TYR A 26 3.91 5.18 -10.17
N ILE A 27 3.57 6.16 -11.01
CA ILE A 27 4.07 6.22 -12.39
C ILE A 27 5.60 6.34 -12.42
N LEU A 28 6.18 7.22 -11.60
CA LEU A 28 7.63 7.37 -11.50
C LEU A 28 8.30 6.07 -11.03
N TYR A 29 7.74 5.43 -10.00
CA TYR A 29 8.22 4.15 -9.49
C TYR A 29 8.18 3.04 -10.55
N SER A 30 7.05 2.87 -11.23
CA SER A 30 6.90 1.90 -12.33
C SER A 30 7.89 2.15 -13.47
N PHE A 31 8.23 3.41 -13.77
CA PHE A 31 9.24 3.75 -14.78
C PHE A 31 10.65 3.35 -14.38
N ILE A 32 11.00 3.51 -13.11
CA ILE A 32 12.30 3.08 -12.59
C ILE A 32 12.40 1.56 -12.62
N LEU A 33 11.35 0.85 -12.20
CA LEU A 33 11.30 -0.61 -12.29
C LEU A 33 11.43 -1.09 -13.74
N LEU A 34 10.70 -0.48 -14.67
CA LEU A 34 10.80 -0.83 -16.09
C LEU A 34 12.22 -0.61 -16.62
N SER A 35 12.87 0.48 -16.20
CA SER A 35 14.26 0.78 -16.59
C SER A 35 15.23 -0.30 -16.09
N ILE A 36 15.02 -0.81 -14.87
CA ILE A 36 15.81 -1.92 -14.30
C ILE A 36 15.61 -3.21 -15.11
N GLU A 37 14.37 -3.56 -15.43
CA GLU A 37 14.08 -4.80 -16.16
C GLU A 37 14.58 -4.77 -17.61
N LEU A 38 14.52 -3.61 -18.27
CA LEU A 38 15.14 -3.40 -19.58
C LEU A 38 16.67 -3.50 -19.52
N ALA A 39 17.30 -2.95 -18.47
CA ALA A 39 18.75 -3.05 -18.26
C ALA A 39 19.19 -4.51 -18.11
N LYS A 40 18.51 -5.28 -17.25
CA LYS A 40 18.81 -6.70 -17.03
C LYS A 40 18.69 -7.55 -18.31
N SER A 41 17.70 -7.23 -19.14
CA SER A 41 17.28 -8.11 -20.24
C SER A 41 17.92 -7.77 -21.59
N PHE A 42 18.20 -6.48 -21.86
CA PHE A 42 18.50 -6.02 -23.22
C PHE A 42 19.66 -5.03 -23.35
N ILE A 43 20.04 -4.34 -22.26
CA ILE A 43 20.96 -3.20 -22.35
C ILE A 43 22.01 -3.30 -21.25
N ASP A 44 23.24 -3.66 -21.64
CA ASP A 44 24.40 -3.45 -20.80
C ASP A 44 24.75 -1.95 -20.84
N PHE A 45 24.30 -1.19 -19.84
CA PHE A 45 24.47 0.27 -19.79
C PHE A 45 25.94 0.72 -19.60
N GLY A 46 26.88 -0.24 -19.56
CA GLY A 46 28.30 0.01 -19.41
C GLY A 46 28.70 0.27 -17.94
N PRO A 47 30.01 0.45 -17.68
CA PRO A 47 30.57 0.45 -16.33
C PRO A 47 30.15 1.64 -15.45
N SER A 48 29.58 2.71 -16.02
CA SER A 48 29.12 3.90 -15.30
C SER A 48 27.67 3.82 -14.81
N PHE A 49 26.88 2.86 -15.30
CA PHE A 49 25.48 2.66 -14.91
C PHE A 49 25.34 1.27 -14.29
N ASN A 50 25.52 1.20 -12.97
CA ASN A 50 25.41 -0.05 -12.24
C ASN A 50 23.92 -0.37 -11.96
N ILE A 51 23.47 -1.57 -12.34
CA ILE A 51 22.13 -2.08 -12.00
C ILE A 51 21.90 -2.02 -10.48
N GLN A 52 22.96 -2.21 -9.68
CA GLN A 52 22.87 -2.08 -8.23
C GLN A 52 22.43 -0.68 -7.78
N ASP A 53 22.86 0.38 -8.45
CA ASP A 53 22.47 1.76 -8.09
C ASP A 53 21.00 2.01 -8.41
N LEU A 54 20.50 1.48 -9.53
CA LEU A 54 19.08 1.53 -9.85
C LEU A 54 18.23 0.70 -8.88
N ASN A 55 18.70 -0.48 -8.47
CA ASN A 55 18.05 -1.27 -7.43
C ASN A 55 18.00 -0.51 -6.10
N ASN A 56 19.10 0.13 -5.69
CA ASN A 56 19.15 0.97 -4.48
C ASN A 56 18.15 2.14 -4.57
N LEU A 57 18.08 2.81 -5.74
CA LEU A 57 17.11 3.87 -6.00
C LEU A 57 15.67 3.36 -5.89
N SER A 58 15.36 2.21 -6.50
CA SER A 58 14.04 1.59 -6.43
C SER A 58 13.66 1.22 -4.99
N SER A 59 14.61 0.73 -4.20
CA SER A 59 14.43 0.38 -2.78
C SER A 59 14.12 1.63 -1.94
N LEU A 60 14.88 2.72 -2.14
CA LEU A 60 14.61 4.00 -1.48
C LEU A 60 13.23 4.54 -1.82
N ILE A 61 12.87 4.53 -3.10
CA ILE A 61 11.57 5.04 -3.55
C ILE A 61 10.45 4.18 -2.98
N ASN A 62 10.56 2.86 -3.00
CA ASN A 62 9.57 1.97 -2.37
C ASN A 62 9.49 2.19 -0.86
N GLY A 63 10.63 2.35 -0.18
CA GLY A 63 10.70 2.59 1.27
C GLY A 63 10.01 3.88 1.73
N ILE A 64 9.93 4.91 0.89
CA ILE A 64 9.22 6.15 1.23
C ILE A 64 7.70 6.04 1.05
N LEU A 65 7.20 5.01 0.37
CA LEU A 65 5.77 4.87 0.05
C LEU A 65 4.86 4.86 1.28
N PRO A 66 5.13 4.08 2.35
CA PRO A 66 4.29 4.11 3.55
C PRO A 66 4.24 5.50 4.19
N VAL A 67 5.33 6.26 4.15
CA VAL A 67 5.39 7.65 4.64
C VAL A 67 4.49 8.55 3.81
N LEU A 68 4.53 8.44 2.48
CA LEU A 68 3.66 9.20 1.58
C LEU A 68 2.17 8.86 1.76
N ILE A 69 1.85 7.58 1.98
CA ILE A 69 0.48 7.13 2.28
C ILE A 69 0.00 7.75 3.59
N ASN A 70 0.82 7.73 4.64
CA ASN A 70 0.48 8.35 5.94
C ASN A 70 0.17 9.85 5.78
N ILE A 71 1.03 10.58 5.08
CA ILE A 71 0.86 12.01 4.79
C ILE A 71 -0.43 12.24 4.01
N SER A 72 -0.64 11.48 2.94
CA SER A 72 -1.78 11.67 2.05
C SER A 72 -3.11 11.39 2.76
N ILE A 73 -3.20 10.32 3.56
CA ILE A 73 -4.41 10.01 4.34
C ILE A 73 -4.68 11.09 5.38
N SER A 74 -3.66 11.51 6.13
CA SER A 74 -3.80 12.59 7.12
C SER A 74 -4.26 13.90 6.46
N TYR A 75 -3.64 14.26 5.32
CA TYR A 75 -4.01 15.44 4.54
C TYR A 75 -5.49 15.42 4.13
N HIS A 76 -5.95 14.33 3.50
CA HIS A 76 -7.30 14.24 2.97
C HIS A 76 -8.35 14.11 4.08
N LEU A 77 -8.07 13.42 5.18
CA LEU A 77 -8.96 13.37 6.35
C LEU A 77 -9.23 14.75 6.93
N VAL A 78 -8.18 15.54 7.15
CA VAL A 78 -8.33 16.89 7.70
C VAL A 78 -8.99 17.82 6.70
N ASN A 79 -8.63 17.71 5.41
CA ASN A 79 -9.17 18.57 4.37
C ASN A 79 -10.67 18.34 4.10
N LEU A 80 -11.15 17.10 4.23
CA LEU A 80 -12.52 16.74 3.86
C LEU A 80 -13.45 16.56 5.05
N TYR A 81 -12.94 16.17 6.22
CA TYR A 81 -13.77 15.74 7.35
C TYR A 81 -13.49 16.49 8.65
N TYR A 82 -12.22 16.60 9.04
CA TYR A 82 -11.83 17.32 10.25
C TYR A 82 -11.37 18.74 9.91
N THR A 83 -12.20 19.51 9.22
CA THR A 83 -11.80 20.83 8.67
C THR A 83 -11.54 21.90 9.73
N SER A 84 -11.96 21.66 10.97
CA SER A 84 -11.72 22.55 12.11
C SER A 84 -10.30 22.45 12.69
N ILE A 85 -9.55 21.37 12.38
CA ILE A 85 -8.21 21.18 12.92
C ILE A 85 -7.10 21.60 11.95
N ASN A 86 -5.94 21.93 12.49
CA ASN A 86 -4.79 22.36 11.70
C ASN A 86 -4.20 21.19 10.92
N LYS A 87 -4.23 21.32 9.58
CA LYS A 87 -3.77 20.29 8.63
C LYS A 87 -2.29 19.94 8.79
N LEU A 88 -1.42 20.95 8.81
CA LEU A 88 0.02 20.73 8.88
C LEU A 88 0.40 20.03 10.18
N LEU A 89 -0.13 20.51 11.32
CA LEU A 89 0.15 19.91 12.62
C LEU A 89 -0.35 18.47 12.72
N THR A 90 -1.52 18.16 12.15
CA THR A 90 -2.05 16.80 12.16
C THR A 90 -1.23 15.84 11.30
N ILE A 91 -0.72 16.30 10.14
CA ILE A 91 0.21 15.53 9.30
C ILE A 91 1.51 15.25 10.04
N VAL A 92 2.11 16.28 10.64
CA VAL A 92 3.35 16.15 11.42
C VAL A 92 3.15 15.20 12.60
N LEU A 93 2.06 15.33 13.34
CA LEU A 93 1.74 14.45 14.46
C LEU A 93 1.58 12.99 14.01
N SER A 94 0.86 12.75 12.92
CA SER A 94 0.65 11.42 12.36
C SER A 94 1.96 10.76 11.96
N LEU A 95 2.85 11.51 11.30
CA LEU A 95 4.18 11.04 10.92
C LEU A 95 5.04 10.72 12.13
N LEU A 96 5.08 11.60 13.13
CA LEU A 96 5.86 11.38 14.35
C LEU A 96 5.39 10.13 15.09
N VAL A 97 4.07 9.94 15.23
CA VAL A 97 3.53 8.73 15.87
C VAL A 97 3.88 7.48 15.04
N TYR A 98 3.76 7.53 13.72
CA TYR A 98 4.09 6.40 12.86
C TYR A 98 5.55 5.96 12.98
N LEU A 99 6.48 6.91 12.84
CA LEU A 99 7.91 6.65 12.97
C LEU A 99 8.27 6.17 14.39
N SER A 100 7.66 6.76 15.42
CA SER A 100 7.91 6.35 16.81
C SER A 100 7.43 4.93 17.09
N VAL A 101 6.23 4.57 16.61
CA VAL A 101 5.67 3.21 16.79
C VAL A 101 6.53 2.19 16.08
N ASP A 102 6.92 2.46 14.84
CA ASP A 102 7.76 1.55 14.06
C ASP A 102 9.15 1.37 14.70
N LEU A 103 9.75 2.46 15.18
CA LEU A 103 11.00 2.42 15.94
C LEU A 103 10.90 1.55 17.19
N LEU A 104 9.83 1.72 17.98
CA LEU A 104 9.65 0.98 19.24
C LEU A 104 9.36 -0.52 19.04
N LEU A 105 8.77 -0.90 17.90
CA LEU A 105 8.38 -2.29 17.64
C LEU A 105 9.44 -3.07 16.85
N ASN A 106 10.05 -2.43 15.84
CA ASN A 106 10.81 -3.15 14.81
C ASN A 106 12.31 -2.85 14.84
N VAL A 107 12.74 -1.75 15.46
CA VAL A 107 14.13 -1.28 15.36
C VAL A 107 14.92 -1.70 16.59
N LYS A 108 15.89 -2.60 16.39
CA LYS A 108 16.86 -3.00 17.42
C LYS A 108 18.08 -2.08 17.46
N ASP A 109 18.51 -1.56 16.31
CA ASP A 109 19.62 -0.61 16.18
C ASP A 109 19.22 0.57 15.28
N ILE A 110 19.25 1.77 15.83
CA ILE A 110 18.83 3.00 15.15
C ILE A 110 19.72 3.32 13.94
N ASN A 111 20.99 2.88 13.94
CA ASN A 111 21.90 3.12 12.83
C ASN A 111 21.52 2.31 11.58
N SER A 112 20.75 1.24 11.75
CA SER A 112 20.21 0.41 10.67
C SER A 112 18.81 0.85 10.21
N TYR A 113 18.27 1.92 10.82
CA TYR A 113 16.93 2.40 10.49
C TYR A 113 16.93 3.16 9.17
N VAL A 114 16.29 2.57 8.15
CA VAL A 114 16.20 3.19 6.82
C VAL A 114 14.86 3.89 6.65
N PHE A 115 13.76 3.12 6.63
CA PHE A 115 12.38 3.63 6.57
C PHE A 115 11.42 2.66 7.26
N PRO A 116 10.28 3.16 7.78
CA PRO A 116 9.25 2.31 8.31
C PRO A 116 8.59 1.47 7.21
N ASN A 117 8.45 0.17 7.46
CA ASN A 117 7.95 -0.78 6.46
C ASN A 117 6.46 -1.10 6.60
N SER A 118 5.83 -0.76 7.73
CA SER A 118 4.45 -1.17 7.99
C SER A 118 3.42 -0.32 7.24
N PHE A 119 2.93 -0.82 6.10
CA PHE A 119 1.84 -0.24 5.33
C PHE A 119 0.53 -0.16 6.11
N ILE A 120 0.23 -1.19 6.92
CA ILE A 120 -0.99 -1.24 7.74
C ILE A 120 -0.98 -0.08 8.74
N MET A 121 0.14 0.13 9.45
CA MET A 121 0.26 1.25 10.39
C MET A 121 0.24 2.59 9.68
N ALA A 122 0.84 2.70 8.49
CA ALA A 122 0.76 3.91 7.67
C ALA A 122 -0.67 4.31 7.30
N ILE A 123 -1.60 3.37 7.22
CA ILE A 123 -3.03 3.62 6.94
C ILE A 123 -3.82 3.88 8.22
N ILE A 124 -3.63 3.07 9.27
CA ILE A 124 -4.46 3.12 10.47
C ILE A 124 -4.10 4.32 11.37
N ILE A 125 -2.82 4.64 11.53
CA ILE A 125 -2.35 5.73 12.39
C ILE A 125 -2.94 7.09 11.98
N PRO A 126 -2.88 7.55 10.71
CA PRO A 126 -3.43 8.87 10.36
C PRO A 126 -4.95 8.96 10.59
N ILE A 127 -5.68 7.85 10.43
CA ILE A 127 -7.11 7.77 10.74
C ILE A 127 -7.34 7.97 12.25
N PHE A 128 -6.59 7.23 13.06
CA PHE A 128 -6.68 7.33 14.52
C PHE A 128 -6.29 8.72 15.01
N ILE A 129 -5.16 9.25 14.53
CA ILE A 129 -4.63 10.57 14.92
C ILE A 129 -5.60 11.69 14.56
N SER A 130 -6.13 11.69 13.34
CA SER A 130 -7.09 12.72 12.92
C SER A 130 -8.35 12.69 13.78
N PHE A 131 -8.83 11.49 14.14
CA PHE A 131 -9.94 11.34 15.06
C PHE A 131 -9.59 11.83 16.47
N THR A 132 -8.50 11.37 17.08
CA THR A 132 -8.15 11.70 18.47
C THR A 132 -7.84 13.18 18.66
N ILE A 133 -7.03 13.78 17.78
CA ILE A 133 -6.73 15.21 17.87
C ILE A 133 -8.00 16.05 17.68
N SER A 134 -8.93 15.64 16.80
CA SER A 134 -10.20 16.35 16.63
C SER A 134 -11.05 16.34 17.91
N LYS A 135 -11.05 15.22 18.64
CA LYS A 135 -11.79 15.10 19.91
C LYS A 135 -11.15 15.89 21.03
N ILE A 136 -9.82 15.88 21.10
CA ILE A 136 -9.09 16.65 22.10
C ILE A 136 -9.27 18.14 21.82
N MET A 137 -9.17 18.60 20.57
CA MET A 137 -9.34 20.01 20.22
C MET A 137 -10.69 20.59 20.61
N ILE A 138 -11.78 19.80 20.59
CA ILE A 138 -13.10 20.24 21.08
C ILE A 138 -13.05 20.61 22.58
N ILE A 139 -12.26 19.89 23.38
CA ILE A 139 -12.08 20.17 24.82
C ILE A 139 -11.32 21.49 25.02
N PHE A 140 -10.38 21.80 24.12
CA PHE A 140 -9.53 22.98 24.17
C PHE A 140 -10.12 24.21 23.45
N GLU A 141 -11.30 24.09 22.83
CA GLU A 141 -11.94 25.17 22.07
C GLU A 141 -12.18 26.44 22.91
N LYS A 142 -12.56 26.27 24.19
CA LYS A 142 -12.73 27.40 25.10
C LYS A 142 -11.42 28.15 25.34
N TYR A 143 -10.33 27.41 25.56
CA TYR A 143 -8.99 27.98 25.77
C TYR A 143 -8.47 28.65 24.49
N GLU A 144 -8.81 28.11 23.32
CA GLU A 144 -8.51 28.70 22.02
C GLU A 144 -9.15 30.07 21.85
N ASN A 145 -10.43 30.19 22.19
CA ASN A 145 -11.17 31.45 22.07
C ASN A 145 -10.61 32.52 23.02
N ASP A 146 -10.27 32.12 24.26
CA ASP A 146 -9.66 33.02 25.25
C ASP A 146 -8.28 33.55 24.76
N LEU A 147 -7.43 32.67 24.19
CA LEU A 147 -6.12 33.06 23.67
C LEU A 147 -6.18 33.90 22.38
N LYS A 148 -7.13 33.63 21.48
CA LYS A 148 -7.33 34.46 20.28
C LYS A 148 -7.75 35.89 20.61
N SER A 149 -8.42 36.09 21.74
CA SER A 149 -8.81 37.43 22.20
C SER A 149 -7.63 38.28 22.71
N SER A 150 -6.52 37.64 23.09
CA SER A 150 -5.37 38.28 23.74
C SER A 150 -4.10 38.35 22.88
N LEU A 151 -4.02 37.57 21.78
CA LEU A 151 -2.82 37.46 20.94
C LEU A 151 -3.18 37.57 19.45
N SER A 152 -2.20 37.93 18.61
CA SER A 152 -2.36 37.88 17.15
C SER A 152 -2.69 36.45 16.68
N ASN A 153 -3.59 36.34 15.69
CA ASN A 153 -4.24 35.08 15.27
C ASN A 153 -3.28 33.91 14.94
N ASN A 154 -2.05 34.21 14.49
CA ASN A 154 -1.11 33.14 14.09
C ASN A 154 -0.40 32.50 15.30
N ILE A 155 -0.07 33.29 16.33
CA ILE A 155 0.64 32.79 17.52
C ILE A 155 -0.33 32.01 18.43
N SER A 156 -1.56 32.49 18.57
CA SER A 156 -2.59 31.83 19.37
C SER A 156 -2.90 30.41 18.86
N SER A 157 -2.97 30.23 17.53
CA SER A 157 -3.24 28.90 16.96
C SER A 157 -2.13 27.88 17.25
N ALA A 158 -0.86 28.26 17.19
CA ALA A 158 0.24 27.35 17.50
C ALA A 158 0.26 26.97 19.00
N ILE A 159 0.05 27.94 19.89
CA ILE A 159 0.08 27.74 21.34
C ILE A 159 -1.03 26.80 21.80
N VAL A 160 -2.24 26.97 21.26
CA VAL A 160 -3.40 26.15 21.61
C VAL A 160 -3.17 24.67 21.28
N TYR A 161 -2.43 24.38 20.22
CA TYR A 161 -2.17 23.00 19.80
C TYR A 161 -1.10 22.30 20.62
N ILE A 162 -0.25 22.99 21.38
CA ILE A 162 0.89 22.38 22.09
C ILE A 162 0.41 21.24 23.00
N LEU A 163 -0.55 21.51 23.89
CA LEU A 163 -1.02 20.51 24.85
C LEU A 163 -1.82 19.37 24.17
N PRO A 164 -2.80 19.65 23.28
CA PRO A 164 -3.46 18.63 22.48
C PRO A 164 -2.51 17.74 21.69
N PHE A 165 -1.47 18.31 21.09
CA PHE A 165 -0.48 17.60 20.29
C PHE A 165 0.32 16.61 21.17
N ILE A 166 0.84 17.07 22.31
CA ILE A 166 1.58 16.23 23.27
C ILE A 166 0.70 15.10 23.81
N ILE A 167 -0.52 15.42 24.25
CA ILE A 167 -1.46 14.43 24.79
C ILE A 167 -1.77 13.37 23.73
N THR A 168 -2.10 13.80 22.51
CA THR A 168 -2.44 12.89 21.42
C THR A 168 -1.25 12.00 21.04
N PHE A 169 -0.04 12.55 21.02
CA PHE A 169 1.19 11.82 20.72
C PHE A 169 1.39 10.65 21.70
N PHE A 170 1.39 10.92 23.00
CA PHE A 170 1.63 9.88 24.01
C PHE A 170 0.51 8.84 24.06
N ILE A 171 -0.77 9.26 24.00
CA ILE A 171 -1.90 8.33 23.96
C ILE A 171 -1.78 7.38 22.76
N SER A 172 -1.45 7.92 21.59
CA SER A 172 -1.43 7.15 20.35
C SER A 172 -0.25 6.20 20.29
N ILE A 173 0.95 6.63 20.72
CA ILE A 173 2.11 5.73 20.81
C ILE A 173 1.83 4.59 21.77
N SER A 174 1.31 4.88 22.98
CA SER A 174 0.99 3.81 23.92
C SER A 174 -0.03 2.84 23.33
N PHE A 175 -1.11 3.34 22.72
CA PHE A 175 -2.12 2.50 22.08
C PHE A 175 -1.53 1.58 21.01
N PHE A 176 -0.77 2.13 20.06
CA PHE A 176 -0.21 1.35 18.94
C PHE A 176 0.95 0.45 19.33
N TYR A 177 1.73 0.82 20.37
CA TYR A 177 2.75 -0.05 20.93
C TYR A 177 2.13 -1.31 21.55
N PHE A 178 1.10 -1.16 22.38
CA PHE A 178 0.37 -2.30 22.95
C PHE A 178 -0.33 -3.12 21.87
N LEU A 179 -0.93 -2.46 20.87
CA LEU A 179 -1.55 -3.15 19.75
C LEU A 179 -0.51 -3.96 18.97
N GLY A 180 0.64 -3.37 18.66
CA GLY A 180 1.72 -4.03 17.90
C GLY A 180 2.26 -5.27 18.60
N ILE A 181 2.47 -5.22 19.92
CA ILE A 181 2.91 -6.38 20.70
C ILE A 181 1.84 -7.48 20.75
N SER A 182 0.56 -7.09 20.80
CA SER A 182 -0.55 -8.06 20.87
C SER A 182 -0.78 -8.82 19.57
N ILE A 183 -0.41 -8.23 18.43
CA ILE A 183 -0.50 -8.87 17.10
C ILE A 183 0.77 -9.72 16.92
N ASN A 184 0.81 -10.86 17.59
CA ASN A 184 1.92 -11.81 17.46
C ASN A 184 1.79 -12.58 16.13
N LEU A 185 2.40 -12.03 15.08
CA LEU A 185 2.34 -12.55 13.70
C LEU A 185 2.89 -13.97 13.56
N ASP A 186 3.75 -14.41 14.48
CA ASP A 186 4.39 -15.73 14.49
C ASP A 186 3.36 -16.89 14.41
N SER A 187 2.17 -16.71 14.98
CA SER A 187 1.10 -17.72 14.96
C SER A 187 0.45 -17.90 13.58
N GLY A 188 0.46 -16.87 12.73
CA GLY A 188 -0.03 -16.96 11.35
C GLY A 188 0.93 -17.73 10.45
N ILE A 189 2.22 -17.69 10.75
CA ILE A 189 3.30 -18.30 9.95
C ILE A 189 3.22 -19.84 10.01
N GLU A 190 2.85 -20.42 11.15
CA GLU A 190 2.73 -21.90 11.30
C GLU A 190 1.70 -22.54 10.36
N ILE A 191 0.66 -21.81 9.95
CA ILE A 191 -0.34 -22.32 9.01
C ILE A 191 0.26 -22.48 7.61
N PHE A 192 1.16 -21.58 7.22
CA PHE A 192 1.79 -21.57 5.90
C PHE A 192 2.99 -22.52 5.80
N THR A 193 3.68 -22.79 6.91
CA THR A 193 4.85 -23.71 6.90
C THR A 193 4.48 -25.18 6.69
N LYS A 194 3.20 -25.55 6.87
CA LYS A 194 2.70 -26.93 6.73
C LYS A 194 1.90 -27.17 5.44
N SER A 195 1.67 -26.13 4.62
CA SER A 195 0.90 -26.28 3.38
C SER A 195 1.75 -26.84 2.24
N SER A 196 1.12 -27.57 1.31
CA SER A 196 1.78 -27.96 0.04
C SER A 196 2.06 -26.74 -0.84
N GLU A 197 2.92 -26.92 -1.84
CA GLU A 197 3.29 -25.90 -2.82
C GLU A 197 2.08 -25.31 -3.52
N GLU A 198 1.13 -26.15 -3.97
CA GLU A 198 -0.08 -25.70 -4.66
C GLU A 198 -1.00 -24.92 -3.72
N ALA A 199 -1.14 -25.39 -2.48
CA ALA A 199 -1.94 -24.71 -1.47
C ALA A 199 -1.31 -23.35 -1.11
N LEU A 200 0.02 -23.28 -0.99
CA LEU A 200 0.72 -22.04 -0.71
C LEU A 200 0.63 -21.06 -1.88
N LEU A 201 0.79 -21.54 -3.11
CA LEU A 201 0.59 -20.73 -4.31
C LEU A 201 -0.84 -20.17 -4.36
N PHE A 202 -1.84 -21.01 -4.10
CA PHE A 202 -3.25 -20.58 -4.05
C PHE A 202 -3.52 -19.53 -2.96
N LEU A 203 -2.99 -19.73 -1.76
CA LEU A 203 -3.09 -18.76 -0.67
C LEU A 203 -2.38 -17.45 -1.01
N ARG A 204 -1.19 -17.52 -1.61
CA ARG A 204 -0.45 -16.36 -2.10
C ARG A 204 -1.28 -15.57 -3.11
N ILE A 205 -1.90 -16.23 -4.08
CA ILE A 205 -2.78 -15.61 -5.07
C ILE A 205 -3.96 -14.91 -4.38
N LEU A 206 -4.69 -15.61 -3.52
CA LEU A 206 -5.86 -15.03 -2.86
C LEU A 206 -5.50 -13.84 -1.98
N ILE A 207 -4.55 -14.01 -1.07
CA ILE A 207 -4.18 -12.99 -0.10
C ILE A 207 -3.55 -11.78 -0.80
N SER A 208 -2.63 -12.00 -1.73
CA SER A 208 -1.97 -10.88 -2.42
C SER A 208 -2.96 -10.03 -3.22
N ASN A 209 -3.87 -10.65 -3.97
CA ASN A 209 -4.86 -9.90 -4.76
C ASN A 209 -5.94 -9.24 -3.89
N LEU A 210 -6.31 -9.86 -2.76
CA LEU A 210 -7.22 -9.23 -1.79
C LEU A 210 -6.58 -8.03 -1.10
N LEU A 211 -5.28 -8.07 -0.77
CA LEU A 211 -4.58 -6.98 -0.09
C LEU A 211 -4.49 -5.71 -0.95
N TRP A 212 -4.42 -5.85 -2.27
CA TRP A 212 -4.48 -4.71 -3.19
C TRP A 212 -5.80 -3.93 -3.10
N PHE A 213 -6.89 -4.57 -2.65
CA PHE A 213 -8.13 -3.85 -2.34
C PHE A 213 -7.92 -2.76 -1.29
N PHE A 214 -7.01 -3.00 -0.34
CA PHE A 214 -6.64 -2.06 0.72
C PHE A 214 -5.45 -1.16 0.35
N GLY A 215 -4.97 -1.23 -0.89
CA GLY A 215 -3.77 -0.51 -1.34
C GLY A 215 -2.47 -1.04 -0.72
N ILE A 216 -2.50 -2.23 -0.13
CA ILE A 216 -1.32 -2.93 0.39
C ILE A 216 -0.74 -3.75 -0.77
N HIS A 217 0.56 -3.61 -1.01
CA HIS A 217 1.25 -4.39 -2.04
C HIS A 217 1.30 -5.87 -1.64
N GLY A 218 0.29 -6.63 -2.06
CA GLY A 218 -0.02 -7.92 -1.45
C GLY A 218 1.04 -9.01 -1.63
N ILE A 219 1.78 -9.00 -2.75
CA ILE A 219 2.88 -9.96 -2.99
C ILE A 219 4.00 -9.72 -1.97
N ASN A 220 4.55 -8.50 -1.94
CA ASN A 220 5.58 -8.10 -0.95
C ASN A 220 5.14 -8.37 0.49
N PHE A 221 3.87 -8.09 0.82
CA PHE A 221 3.34 -8.39 2.16
C PHE A 221 3.37 -9.89 2.45
N PHE A 222 2.84 -10.72 1.54
CA PHE A 222 2.80 -12.17 1.71
C PHE A 222 4.22 -12.76 1.81
N ASP A 223 5.12 -12.36 0.91
CA ASP A 223 6.48 -12.86 0.82
C ASP A 223 7.33 -12.44 2.04
N ALA A 224 6.94 -11.39 2.78
CA ALA A 224 7.60 -10.96 4.01
C ALA A 224 7.21 -11.79 5.25
N ILE A 225 6.05 -12.46 5.23
CA ILE A 225 5.52 -13.25 6.36
C ILE A 225 5.58 -14.75 6.13
N VAL A 226 5.73 -15.18 4.87
CA VAL A 226 5.76 -16.58 4.47
C VAL A 226 7.11 -16.89 3.83
N ASN A 227 7.72 -18.02 4.20
CA ASN A 227 8.87 -18.52 3.45
C ASN A 227 8.40 -19.01 2.07
N ILE A 228 8.79 -18.27 1.04
CA ILE A 228 8.44 -18.56 -0.36
C ILE A 228 9.46 -19.43 -1.10
N ASP A 229 10.54 -19.86 -0.46
CA ASP A 229 11.57 -20.73 -1.08
C ASP A 229 10.96 -22.04 -1.61
N ILE A 230 9.87 -22.52 -0.99
CA ILE A 230 9.15 -23.71 -1.45
C ILE A 230 8.55 -23.52 -2.86
N LEU A 231 8.34 -22.28 -3.30
CA LEU A 231 7.88 -21.96 -4.65
C LEU A 231 9.00 -22.03 -5.70
N ASP A 232 10.26 -22.16 -5.29
CA ASP A 232 11.37 -22.45 -6.20
C ASP A 232 11.46 -23.95 -6.54
N ASN A 233 10.63 -24.81 -5.90
CA ASN A 233 10.45 -26.19 -6.32
C ASN A 233 9.86 -26.26 -7.73
N PHE A 234 10.25 -27.29 -8.49
CA PHE A 234 9.71 -27.53 -9.83
C PHE A 234 8.25 -27.98 -9.74
N ALA A 235 7.37 -27.22 -10.39
CA ALA A 235 5.99 -27.61 -10.61
C ALA A 235 5.90 -28.64 -11.75
N TYR A 236 6.71 -28.47 -12.80
CA TYR A 236 6.79 -29.40 -13.92
C TYR A 236 8.11 -29.24 -14.68
N ALA A 237 8.82 -30.35 -14.95
CA ALA A 237 10.11 -30.35 -15.65
C ALA A 237 11.07 -29.28 -15.09
N ASN A 238 11.42 -28.27 -15.90
CA ASN A 238 12.30 -27.17 -15.51
C ASN A 238 11.55 -25.87 -15.16
N LEU A 239 10.23 -25.93 -14.93
CA LEU A 239 9.40 -24.79 -14.56
C LEU A 239 9.08 -24.84 -13.06
N THR A 240 9.51 -23.82 -12.33
CA THR A 240 9.22 -23.66 -10.90
C THR A 240 7.81 -23.12 -10.65
N TYR A 241 7.27 -23.32 -9.45
CA TYR A 241 5.98 -22.71 -9.06
C TYR A 241 6.01 -21.18 -9.15
N LYS A 242 7.15 -20.56 -8.86
CA LYS A 242 7.38 -19.12 -8.97
C LYS A 242 7.34 -18.64 -10.43
N GLU A 243 7.98 -19.35 -11.35
CA GLU A 243 7.89 -19.05 -12.78
C GLU A 243 6.48 -19.29 -13.31
N LEU A 244 5.83 -20.38 -12.91
CA LEU A 244 4.43 -20.67 -13.25
C LEU A 244 3.52 -19.52 -12.82
N PHE A 245 3.69 -19.02 -11.59
CA PHE A 245 2.97 -17.86 -11.08
C PHE A 245 3.21 -16.59 -11.93
N ASN A 246 4.47 -16.24 -12.17
CA ASN A 246 4.82 -15.00 -12.86
C ASN A 246 4.46 -14.99 -14.36
N LEU A 247 4.54 -16.15 -15.02
CA LEU A 247 4.35 -16.26 -16.47
C LEU A 247 2.91 -16.57 -16.86
N PHE A 248 2.18 -17.35 -16.05
CA PHE A 248 0.85 -17.85 -16.44
C PHE A 248 -0.27 -17.36 -15.52
N VAL A 249 0.00 -17.15 -14.22
CA VAL A 249 -1.05 -16.79 -13.26
C VAL A 249 -1.32 -15.29 -13.23
N ILE A 250 -0.27 -14.51 -12.99
CA ILE A 250 -0.34 -13.05 -12.83
C ILE A 250 0.32 -12.32 -14.01
N PHE A 251 0.21 -12.86 -15.22
CA PHE A 251 0.81 -12.17 -16.36
C PHE A 251 0.17 -10.80 -16.56
N GLY A 252 1.01 -9.76 -16.59
CA GLY A 252 0.57 -8.39 -16.46
C GLY A 252 0.58 -7.81 -15.05
N GLY A 253 1.20 -8.48 -14.07
CA GLY A 253 1.20 -8.09 -12.66
C GLY A 253 -0.05 -8.55 -11.90
N SER A 254 -0.25 -8.00 -10.70
CA SER A 254 -1.34 -8.41 -9.79
C SER A 254 -2.72 -8.31 -10.45
N GLY A 255 -3.59 -9.30 -10.24
CA GLY A 255 -4.88 -9.39 -10.92
C GLY A 255 -4.83 -9.76 -12.39
N ALA A 256 -3.67 -10.23 -12.90
CA ALA A 256 -3.42 -10.52 -14.31
C ALA A 256 -3.68 -9.29 -15.21
N GLY A 257 -2.99 -8.19 -14.92
CA GLY A 257 -3.28 -6.86 -15.48
C GLY A 257 -3.30 -6.77 -17.01
N LEU A 258 -2.63 -7.68 -17.71
CA LEU A 258 -2.64 -7.72 -19.17
C LEU A 258 -4.03 -8.06 -19.71
N SER A 259 -4.73 -8.99 -19.06
CA SER A 259 -6.11 -9.34 -19.43
C SER A 259 -7.06 -8.14 -19.27
N LEU A 260 -6.87 -7.34 -18.22
CA LEU A 260 -7.63 -6.13 -17.99
C LEU A 260 -7.34 -5.06 -19.05
N VAL A 261 -6.06 -4.86 -19.41
CA VAL A 261 -5.67 -3.93 -20.48
C VAL A 261 -6.30 -4.34 -21.81
N ILE A 262 -6.26 -5.63 -22.16
CA ILE A 262 -6.91 -6.17 -23.35
C ILE A 262 -8.41 -5.90 -23.31
N ALA A 263 -9.08 -6.16 -22.18
CA ALA A 263 -10.51 -5.89 -22.01
C ALA A 263 -10.83 -4.39 -22.18
N ILE A 264 -9.99 -3.50 -21.65
CA ILE A 264 -10.14 -2.04 -21.80
C ILE A 264 -10.04 -1.64 -23.27
N PHE A 265 -9.08 -2.19 -24.02
CA PHE A 265 -8.91 -1.90 -25.44
C PHE A 265 -10.15 -2.25 -26.28
N PHE A 266 -10.81 -3.37 -25.97
CA PHE A 266 -11.97 -3.83 -26.74
C PHE A 266 -13.30 -3.25 -26.27
N ALA A 267 -13.48 -2.98 -24.98
CA ALA A 267 -14.79 -2.69 -24.40
C ALA A 267 -14.92 -1.28 -23.78
N SER A 268 -13.81 -0.60 -23.45
CA SER A 268 -13.90 0.68 -22.73
C SER A 268 -14.40 1.80 -23.63
N LYS A 269 -15.41 2.53 -23.14
CA LYS A 269 -15.90 3.79 -23.74
C LYS A 269 -15.47 5.01 -22.93
N ASP A 270 -14.94 4.80 -21.73
CA ASP A 270 -14.48 5.87 -20.85
C ASP A 270 -13.08 6.34 -21.29
N LYS A 271 -12.94 7.65 -21.50
CA LYS A 271 -11.69 8.25 -22.00
C LYS A 271 -10.55 8.10 -21.01
N HIS A 272 -10.82 8.23 -19.71
CA HIS A 272 -9.82 8.12 -18.67
C HIS A 272 -9.34 6.68 -18.52
N ILE A 273 -10.25 5.71 -18.41
CA ILE A 273 -9.90 4.27 -18.33
C ILE A 273 -9.12 3.85 -19.58
N SER A 274 -9.56 4.28 -20.76
CA SER A 274 -8.87 3.98 -22.02
C SER A 274 -7.46 4.59 -22.09
N PHE A 275 -7.29 5.80 -21.55
CA PHE A 275 -5.99 6.45 -21.47
C PHE A 275 -5.06 5.70 -20.52
N VAL A 276 -5.52 5.39 -19.30
CA VAL A 276 -4.74 4.65 -18.31
C VAL A 276 -4.33 3.28 -18.83
N GLY A 277 -5.26 2.51 -19.42
CA GLY A 277 -4.97 1.19 -19.98
C GLY A 277 -3.93 1.22 -21.11
N LYS A 278 -3.96 2.26 -21.96
CA LYS A 278 -2.94 2.48 -22.99
C LYS A 278 -1.59 2.84 -22.40
N ALA A 279 -1.57 3.74 -21.42
CA ALA A 279 -0.35 4.19 -20.76
C ALA A 279 0.31 3.07 -19.94
N SER A 280 -0.48 2.14 -19.37
CA SER A 280 0.04 1.03 -18.58
C SER A 280 0.61 -0.12 -19.41
N LEU A 281 0.21 -0.28 -20.67
CA LEU A 281 0.59 -1.40 -21.53
C LEU A 281 2.09 -1.75 -21.50
N PRO A 282 3.04 -0.79 -21.70
CA PRO A 282 4.47 -1.12 -21.69
C PRO A 282 4.95 -1.65 -20.33
N PHE A 283 4.37 -1.20 -19.21
CA PHE A 283 4.74 -1.65 -17.88
C PHE A 283 4.18 -3.04 -17.58
N VAL A 284 2.92 -3.26 -17.97
CA VAL A 284 2.19 -4.50 -17.75
C VAL A 284 2.87 -5.66 -18.47
N PHE A 285 3.43 -5.45 -19.67
CA PHE A 285 4.24 -6.49 -20.34
C PHE A 285 5.43 -6.99 -19.51
N PHE A 286 5.95 -6.18 -18.59
CA PHE A 286 7.02 -6.53 -17.66
C PHE A 286 6.49 -6.83 -16.25
N ASN A 287 5.20 -7.21 -16.12
CA ASN A 287 4.53 -7.49 -14.85
C ASN A 287 4.48 -6.31 -13.86
N ILE A 288 4.65 -5.07 -14.34
CA ILE A 288 4.57 -3.84 -13.54
C ILE A 288 3.20 -3.20 -13.79
N ASN A 289 2.33 -3.12 -12.77
CA ASN A 289 0.93 -2.75 -13.00
C ASN A 289 0.32 -1.78 -11.99
N GLU A 290 1.14 -1.06 -11.24
CA GLU A 290 0.71 -0.03 -10.31
C GLU A 290 -0.09 1.08 -11.02
N ILE A 291 0.28 1.42 -12.27
CA ILE A 291 -0.46 2.38 -13.09
C ILE A 291 -1.92 1.95 -13.30
N LEU A 292 -2.19 0.66 -13.49
CA LEU A 292 -3.57 0.15 -13.58
C LEU A 292 -4.26 0.20 -12.22
N ILE A 293 -3.62 -0.34 -11.19
CA ILE A 293 -4.19 -0.50 -9.86
C ILE A 293 -4.61 0.86 -9.29
N PHE A 294 -3.75 1.86 -9.41
CA PHE A 294 -4.00 3.19 -8.87
C PHE A 294 -4.67 4.14 -9.85
N GLY A 295 -4.45 3.97 -11.15
CA GLY A 295 -5.04 4.82 -12.19
C GLY A 295 -6.50 4.48 -12.53
N ILE A 296 -6.94 3.22 -12.42
CA ILE A 296 -8.36 2.81 -12.63
C ILE A 296 -9.07 2.56 -11.28
N PRO A 297 -8.56 3.19 -10.21
CA PRO A 297 -8.64 2.77 -8.80
C PRO A 297 -9.27 1.38 -8.59
N ILE A 298 -8.47 0.32 -8.77
CA ILE A 298 -8.87 -1.04 -8.43
C ILE A 298 -9.03 -1.17 -6.91
N PHE A 299 -8.16 -0.50 -6.16
CA PHE A 299 -8.24 -0.43 -4.71
C PHE A 299 -9.58 0.20 -4.28
N MET A 300 -10.18 -0.34 -3.22
CA MET A 300 -11.49 0.07 -2.70
C MET A 300 -12.65 0.05 -3.73
N ASN A 301 -12.49 -0.66 -4.86
CA ASN A 301 -13.53 -0.80 -5.88
C ASN A 301 -14.07 -2.23 -5.93
N PHE A 302 -15.21 -2.46 -5.27
CA PHE A 302 -15.84 -3.78 -5.18
C PHE A 302 -16.22 -4.39 -6.53
N SER A 303 -16.52 -3.57 -7.54
CA SER A 303 -16.88 -4.07 -8.87
C SER A 303 -15.67 -4.70 -9.58
N LEU A 304 -14.47 -4.14 -9.35
CA LEU A 304 -13.22 -4.65 -9.90
C LEU A 304 -12.57 -5.70 -8.99
N LEU A 305 -12.88 -5.70 -7.68
CA LEU A 305 -12.35 -6.68 -6.72
C LEU A 305 -12.60 -8.14 -7.16
N ILE A 306 -13.83 -8.44 -7.56
CA ILE A 306 -14.23 -9.80 -7.95
C ILE A 306 -13.38 -10.30 -9.13
N PRO A 307 -13.35 -9.63 -10.30
CA PRO A 307 -12.52 -10.10 -11.40
C PRO A 307 -11.03 -10.05 -11.07
N PHE A 308 -10.55 -9.05 -10.31
CA PHE A 308 -9.14 -8.91 -9.93
C PHE A 308 -8.64 -10.09 -9.09
N VAL A 309 -9.49 -10.71 -8.26
CA VAL A 309 -9.15 -11.90 -7.48
C VAL A 309 -9.41 -13.19 -8.27
N LEU A 310 -10.55 -13.28 -8.95
CA LEU A 310 -10.96 -14.53 -9.61
C LEU A 310 -10.13 -14.86 -10.86
N VAL A 311 -9.71 -13.86 -11.65
CA VAL A 311 -8.94 -14.12 -12.88
C VAL A 311 -7.61 -14.83 -12.56
N PRO A 312 -6.77 -14.36 -11.62
CA PRO A 312 -5.58 -15.10 -11.21
C PRO A 312 -5.88 -16.51 -10.68
N VAL A 313 -6.96 -16.69 -9.91
CA VAL A 313 -7.35 -18.02 -9.42
C VAL A 313 -7.67 -18.97 -10.57
N ILE A 314 -8.44 -18.50 -11.56
CA ILE A 314 -8.78 -19.27 -12.75
C ILE A 314 -7.51 -19.59 -13.55
N ASN A 315 -6.63 -18.60 -13.75
CA ASN A 315 -5.36 -18.81 -14.45
C ASN A 315 -4.50 -19.87 -13.76
N CYS A 316 -4.44 -19.87 -12.43
CA CYS A 316 -3.72 -20.88 -11.66
C CYS A 316 -4.30 -22.28 -11.85
N ILE A 317 -5.63 -22.43 -11.73
CA ILE A 317 -6.31 -23.71 -11.96
C ILE A 317 -6.05 -24.22 -13.38
N LEU A 318 -6.20 -23.36 -14.39
CA LEU A 318 -5.96 -23.71 -15.79
C LEU A 318 -4.50 -24.09 -16.04
N SER A 319 -3.55 -23.36 -15.46
CA SER A 319 -2.12 -23.65 -15.58
C SER A 319 -1.81 -25.02 -15.00
N LEU A 320 -2.17 -25.25 -13.74
CA LEU A 320 -1.94 -26.53 -13.06
C LEU A 320 -2.64 -27.69 -13.78
N PHE A 321 -3.89 -27.51 -14.20
CA PHE A 321 -4.62 -28.53 -14.96
C PHE A 321 -3.94 -28.89 -16.27
N PHE A 322 -3.56 -27.89 -17.07
CA PHE A 322 -2.88 -28.11 -18.35
C PHE A 322 -1.58 -28.89 -18.16
N TYR A 323 -0.79 -28.54 -17.15
CA TYR A 323 0.45 -29.27 -16.83
C TYR A 323 0.19 -30.70 -16.38
N LEU A 324 -0.81 -30.95 -15.55
CA LEU A 324 -1.18 -32.29 -15.11
C LEU A 324 -1.65 -33.19 -16.26
N THR A 325 -2.26 -32.62 -17.30
CA THR A 325 -2.73 -33.38 -18.48
C THR A 325 -1.67 -33.63 -19.55
N MET A 326 -0.50 -32.98 -19.46
CA MET A 326 0.65 -33.23 -20.35
C MET A 326 1.60 -34.34 -19.82
N ILE A 327 1.26 -34.95 -18.69
CA ILE A 327 1.91 -36.13 -18.09
C ILE A 327 1.23 -37.39 -18.63
#